data_AF-A0A3D1L0H5-F1
#
_entry.id   AF-A0A3D1L0H5-F1
#
_cell.length_a   1.000
_cell.length_b   1.000
_cell.length_c   1.000
_cell.angle_alpha   90.00
_cell.angle_beta   90.00
_cell.angle_gamma   90.00
#
_symmetry.space_group_name_H-M   'P 1'
#
loop_
_entity.id
_entity.type
_entity.pdbx_description
1 polymer ?
#
loop_
_entity_poly.entity_id
_entity_poly.type
_entity_poly.pdbx_seq_one_letter_code
_entity_poly.pdbx_strand_id
1 'polypeptide(L)'
;MKEFIRNIALFFIPVFLGIILLFTIPVNKKFSYQFVKGECSNMASWIYYRTSENPKSIDIAFSGASHFACGIMDELIENELNSHSDSLITVANLGYCRGGRDVQYVMLKDILKHKKPKILFIEIAEDEPRKSHQVFPFLAESNDLFGSFVFFNQRYFKSLWNGLIVRFEFFKFIVMHKTYFTPDNTTDFGYLHSDQLASSDEMEINKRAWSNKFNRPKPELIKTIERNYSKHYLRKIVNLASQHDCRVLFFYLPESGSGLKEPLNMKFYESFAPVISLPDTIINNPANWKDPMHFNDTGAQKTSQFIVPIIEKELAKITGNEKMELQLKFSPD
;
A
#
# COMPACT_ATOMS: atom_id res chain seq x y z
N MET A 1 -50.91 -14.49 -3.31
CA MET A 1 -49.56 -14.08 -3.78
C MET A 1 -49.17 -12.66 -3.35
N LYS A 2 -50.00 -11.62 -3.62
CA LYS A 2 -49.69 -10.23 -3.20
C LYS A 2 -49.47 -10.06 -1.68
N GLU A 3 -50.34 -10.64 -0.86
CA GLU A 3 -50.20 -10.57 0.60
C GLU A 3 -48.95 -11.27 1.12
N PHE A 4 -48.57 -12.40 0.51
CA PHE A 4 -47.35 -13.14 0.84
C PHE A 4 -46.09 -12.31 0.55
N ILE A 5 -46.00 -11.68 -0.64
CA ILE A 5 -44.89 -10.80 -0.99
C ILE A 5 -44.84 -9.57 -0.07
N ARG A 6 -46.00 -8.98 0.28
CA ARG A 6 -46.08 -7.87 1.24
C ARG A 6 -45.51 -8.27 2.60
N ASN A 7 -45.91 -9.42 3.14
CA ASN A 7 -45.45 -9.89 4.45
C ASN A 7 -43.95 -10.20 4.44
N ILE A 8 -43.43 -10.80 3.35
CA ILE A 8 -41.98 -10.98 3.15
C ILE A 8 -41.26 -9.63 3.16
N ALA A 9 -41.75 -8.66 2.39
CA ALA A 9 -41.13 -7.34 2.33
C ALA A 9 -41.11 -6.65 3.72
N LEU A 10 -42.25 -6.65 4.41
CA LEU A 10 -42.36 -6.09 5.77
C LEU A 10 -41.42 -6.78 6.77
N PHE A 11 -41.24 -8.10 6.66
CA PHE A 11 -40.30 -8.85 7.50
C PHE A 11 -38.84 -8.44 7.26
N PHE A 12 -38.45 -8.19 6.01
CA PHE A 12 -37.08 -7.80 5.68
C PHE A 12 -36.78 -6.31 5.85
N ILE A 13 -37.79 -5.43 5.91
CA ILE A 13 -37.59 -3.98 6.10
C ILE A 13 -36.68 -3.66 7.31
N PRO A 14 -36.91 -4.19 8.53
CA PRO A 14 -36.03 -3.93 9.67
C PRO A 14 -34.59 -4.41 9.44
N VAL A 15 -34.40 -5.54 8.74
CA VAL A 15 -33.06 -6.07 8.41
C VAL A 15 -32.34 -5.12 7.45
N PHE A 16 -33.03 -4.67 6.39
CA PHE A 16 -32.47 -3.70 5.45
C PHE A 16 -32.15 -2.36 6.11
N LEU A 17 -33.05 -1.84 6.96
CA LEU A 17 -32.80 -0.62 7.73
C LEU A 17 -31.61 -0.78 8.68
N GLY A 18 -31.47 -1.94 9.32
CA GLY A 18 -30.30 -2.25 10.16
C GLY A 18 -29.00 -2.27 9.37
N ILE A 19 -28.98 -2.86 8.18
CA ILE A 19 -27.81 -2.85 7.29
C ILE A 19 -27.46 -1.43 6.86
N ILE A 20 -28.45 -0.63 6.44
CA ILE A 20 -28.26 0.78 6.06
C ILE A 20 -27.67 1.55 7.24
N LEU A 21 -28.26 1.39 8.43
CA LEU A 21 -27.79 2.05 9.65
C LEU A 21 -26.31 1.71 9.93
N LEU A 22 -25.94 0.42 9.85
CA LEU A 22 -24.55 0.00 10.05
C LEU A 22 -23.59 0.64 9.05
N PHE A 23 -23.98 0.81 7.78
CA PHE A 23 -23.15 1.50 6.78
C PHE A 23 -23.12 3.02 6.92
N THR A 24 -24.10 3.62 7.60
CA THR A 24 -24.10 5.06 7.90
C THR A 24 -23.26 5.43 9.13
N ILE A 25 -23.04 4.49 10.05
CA ILE A 25 -22.20 4.74 11.24
C ILE A 25 -20.72 4.70 10.82
N PRO A 26 -19.97 5.81 11.01
CA PRO A 26 -18.54 5.82 10.70
C PRO A 26 -17.80 4.92 11.70
N VAL A 27 -17.09 3.91 11.18
CA VAL A 27 -16.27 3.04 12.01
C VAL A 27 -15.07 3.82 12.51
N ASN A 28 -14.79 3.74 13.81
CA ASN A 28 -13.59 4.35 14.38
C ASN A 28 -12.33 3.72 13.76
N LYS A 29 -11.38 4.57 13.33
CA LYS A 29 -10.16 4.09 12.66
C LYS A 29 -9.27 3.27 13.60
N LYS A 30 -9.05 3.71 14.84
CA LYS A 30 -8.31 2.92 15.84
C LYS A 30 -8.89 1.51 15.99
N PHE A 31 -10.22 1.40 16.10
CA PHE A 31 -10.90 0.11 16.14
C PHE A 31 -10.59 -0.73 14.89
N SER A 32 -10.73 -0.13 13.70
CA SER A 32 -10.55 -0.82 12.42
C SER A 32 -9.15 -1.43 12.25
N TYR A 33 -8.10 -0.67 12.57
CA TYR A 33 -6.72 -1.14 12.48
C TYR A 33 -6.39 -2.19 13.57
N GLN A 34 -6.99 -2.09 14.76
CA GLN A 34 -6.85 -3.08 15.81
C GLN A 34 -7.68 -4.34 15.57
N PHE A 35 -8.76 -4.25 14.80
CA PHE A 35 -9.63 -5.39 14.49
C PHE A 35 -8.90 -6.47 13.69
N VAL A 36 -7.90 -6.08 12.89
CA VAL A 36 -7.05 -7.00 12.12
C VAL A 36 -5.77 -7.39 12.86
N LYS A 37 -5.82 -7.42 14.20
CA LYS A 37 -4.73 -7.92 15.06
C LYS A 37 -4.31 -9.33 14.63
N GLY A 38 -3.00 -9.60 14.69
CA GLY A 38 -2.39 -10.87 14.29
C GLY A 38 -2.02 -10.93 12.81
N GLU A 39 -2.60 -10.08 11.95
CA GLU A 39 -2.14 -9.95 10.58
C GLU A 39 -0.79 -9.21 10.57
N CYS A 40 0.24 -9.91 10.10
CA CYS A 40 1.57 -9.39 9.88
C CYS A 40 2.18 -8.66 11.05
N SER A 41 2.32 -9.39 12.16
CA SER A 41 2.97 -8.88 13.36
C SER A 41 2.37 -7.56 13.85
N ASN A 42 1.05 -7.39 13.67
CA ASN A 42 0.30 -6.19 14.04
C ASN A 42 0.71 -4.91 13.29
N MET A 43 1.27 -5.03 12.09
CA MET A 43 1.72 -3.88 11.27
C MET A 43 0.60 -2.85 11.04
N ALA A 44 -0.66 -3.28 10.91
CA ALA A 44 -1.80 -2.37 10.77
C ALA A 44 -1.92 -1.43 11.99
N SER A 45 -1.88 -1.99 13.20
CA SER A 45 -1.93 -1.21 14.44
C SER A 45 -0.75 -0.24 14.55
N TRP A 46 0.46 -0.67 14.15
CA TRP A 46 1.63 0.19 14.12
C TRP A 46 1.49 1.33 13.09
N ILE A 47 1.03 1.06 11.86
CA ILE A 47 0.76 2.08 10.85
C ILE A 47 -0.24 3.12 11.40
N TYR A 48 -1.32 2.67 12.05
CA TYR A 48 -2.28 3.59 12.67
C TYR A 48 -1.61 4.47 13.74
N TYR A 49 -0.82 3.87 14.64
CA TYR A 49 -0.08 4.62 15.64
C TYR A 49 0.86 5.65 14.99
N ARG A 50 1.73 5.22 14.07
CA ARG A 50 2.72 6.08 13.40
C ARG A 50 2.10 7.26 12.66
N THR A 51 0.89 7.07 12.12
CA THR A 51 0.18 8.06 11.31
C THR A 51 -0.75 8.95 12.11
N SER A 52 -1.42 8.44 13.14
CA SER A 52 -2.52 9.16 13.82
C SER A 52 -2.19 9.57 15.26
N GLU A 53 -1.29 8.87 15.93
CA GLU A 53 -1.01 9.06 17.36
C GLU A 53 0.41 9.56 17.63
N ASN A 54 1.40 9.04 16.91
CA ASN A 54 2.80 9.47 17.03
C ASN A 54 2.93 10.93 16.53
N PRO A 55 3.50 11.86 17.33
CA PRO A 55 3.62 13.26 16.94
C PRO A 55 4.67 13.53 15.86
N LYS A 56 5.66 12.65 15.66
CA LYS A 56 6.73 12.81 14.67
C LYS A 56 6.15 12.98 13.27
N SER A 57 6.66 13.96 12.53
CA SER A 57 6.28 14.21 11.14
C SER A 57 6.62 13.03 10.24
N ILE A 58 6.11 13.08 9.01
CA ILE A 58 6.53 12.20 7.91
C ILE A 58 6.72 13.14 6.72
N ASP A 59 7.97 13.45 6.37
CA ASP A 59 8.30 14.22 5.17
C ASP A 59 8.42 13.30 3.95
N ILE A 60 8.94 12.09 4.15
CA ILE A 60 9.10 11.06 3.13
C ILE A 60 8.34 9.81 3.57
N ALA A 61 7.35 9.39 2.78
CA ALA A 61 6.58 8.19 3.04
C ALA A 61 6.89 7.12 1.99
N PHE A 62 7.22 5.91 2.43
CA PHE A 62 7.25 4.73 1.58
C PHE A 62 5.97 3.92 1.81
N SER A 63 5.21 3.66 0.75
CA SER A 63 3.98 2.88 0.81
C SER A 63 4.04 1.74 -0.19
N GLY A 64 3.89 0.52 0.30
CA GLY A 64 4.07 -0.69 -0.50
C GLY A 64 3.56 -1.94 0.18
N ALA A 65 3.94 -3.08 -0.39
CA ALA A 65 3.71 -4.40 0.17
C ALA A 65 4.78 -4.72 1.25
N SER A 66 4.92 -6.01 1.58
CA SER A 66 6.02 -6.49 2.43
C SER A 66 7.39 -6.28 1.78
N HIS A 67 7.46 -6.12 0.46
CA HIS A 67 8.71 -5.90 -0.23
C HIS A 67 9.35 -4.57 0.20
N PHE A 68 8.56 -3.49 0.28
CA PHE A 68 9.02 -2.25 0.90
C PHE A 68 9.34 -2.41 2.38
N ALA A 69 8.48 -3.07 3.16
CA ALA A 69 8.70 -3.25 4.59
C ALA A 69 10.05 -3.91 4.90
N CYS A 70 10.47 -4.87 4.08
CA CYS A 70 11.75 -5.57 4.20
C CYS A 70 12.88 -4.96 3.37
N GLY A 71 12.59 -4.05 2.42
CA GLY A 71 13.56 -3.55 1.45
C GLY A 71 14.05 -2.12 1.71
N ILE A 72 13.35 -1.35 2.55
CA ILE A 72 13.65 0.06 2.84
C ILE A 72 13.92 0.25 4.33
N MET A 73 15.16 0.58 4.67
CA MET A 73 15.57 0.99 6.02
C MET A 73 15.32 2.49 6.19
N ASP A 74 14.13 2.84 6.65
CA ASP A 74 13.72 4.24 6.86
C ASP A 74 14.58 4.98 7.88
N GLU A 75 15.03 4.32 8.95
CA GLU A 75 16.00 4.90 9.91
C GLU A 75 17.33 5.28 9.26
N LEU A 76 17.87 4.41 8.40
CA LEU A 76 19.12 4.68 7.70
C LEU A 76 18.97 5.88 6.75
N ILE A 77 17.89 5.92 5.97
CA ILE A 77 17.60 7.04 5.06
C ILE A 77 17.45 8.33 5.85
N GLU A 78 16.72 8.31 6.97
CA GLU A 78 16.53 9.49 7.83
C GLU A 78 17.88 10.01 8.35
N ASN A 79 18.75 9.12 8.85
CA ASN A 79 20.06 9.49 9.38
C ASN A 79 20.99 10.06 8.29
N GLU A 80 21.04 9.43 7.11
CA GLU A 80 21.88 9.88 5.98
C GLU A 80 21.40 11.20 5.36
N LEU A 81 20.09 11.45 5.32
CA LEU A 81 19.57 12.74 4.86
C LEU A 81 19.88 13.85 5.86
N ASN A 82 19.78 13.56 7.15
CA ASN A 82 20.01 14.55 8.21
C ASN A 82 21.48 14.83 8.48
N SER A 83 22.41 13.97 8.07
CA SER A 83 23.85 14.26 8.13
C SER A 83 24.30 15.30 7.11
N HIS A 84 23.51 15.54 6.06
CA HIS A 84 23.81 16.46 4.95
C HIS A 84 22.80 17.63 4.80
N SER A 85 21.82 17.73 5.70
CA SER A 85 20.74 18.72 5.62
C SER A 85 20.66 19.60 6.87
N ASP A 86 20.50 20.91 6.69
CA ASP A 86 20.23 21.85 7.79
C ASP A 86 18.83 21.69 8.39
N SER A 87 17.93 21.03 7.65
CA SER A 87 16.55 20.75 8.08
C SER A 87 16.39 19.29 8.45
N LEU A 88 15.76 19.03 9.60
CA LEU A 88 15.37 17.67 9.99
C LEU A 88 14.32 17.14 9.01
N ILE A 89 14.70 16.10 8.28
CA ILE A 89 13.85 15.32 7.38
C ILE A 89 13.42 14.06 8.15
N THR A 90 12.13 13.76 8.11
CA THR A 90 11.57 12.56 8.75
C THR A 90 11.08 11.55 7.72
N VAL A 91 11.41 10.29 7.94
CA VAL A 91 11.10 9.20 7.01
C VAL A 91 10.24 8.15 7.70
N ALA A 92 9.32 7.54 6.97
CA ALA A 92 8.57 6.39 7.46
C ALA A 92 8.34 5.36 6.36
N ASN A 93 8.68 4.11 6.66
CA ASN A 93 8.32 2.94 5.87
C ASN A 93 6.98 2.37 6.34
N LEU A 94 5.95 2.57 5.53
CA LEU A 94 4.57 2.17 5.81
C LEU A 94 4.18 0.98 4.94
N GLY A 95 5.15 0.12 4.62
CA GLY A 95 4.92 -1.15 3.92
C GLY A 95 3.98 -2.06 4.71
N TYR A 96 2.99 -2.62 4.03
CA TYR A 96 2.02 -3.53 4.63
C TYR A 96 2.05 -4.87 3.93
N CYS A 97 1.87 -5.95 4.68
CA CYS A 97 1.92 -7.29 4.11
C CYS A 97 0.99 -7.52 2.94
N ARG A 98 1.54 -8.22 1.94
CA ARG A 98 0.88 -8.61 0.69
C ARG A 98 0.44 -7.40 -0.13
N GLY A 99 0.54 -7.54 -1.45
CA GLY A 99 0.08 -6.49 -2.36
C GLY A 99 -1.44 -6.28 -2.29
N GLY A 100 -1.85 -5.02 -2.42
CA GLY A 100 -3.26 -4.65 -2.50
C GLY A 100 -3.45 -3.14 -2.64
N ARG A 101 -3.78 -2.68 -3.85
CA ARG A 101 -3.89 -1.23 -4.12
C ARG A 101 -5.05 -0.56 -3.39
N ASP A 102 -6.09 -1.31 -3.04
CA ASP A 102 -7.21 -0.82 -2.25
C ASP A 102 -6.86 -0.61 -0.77
N VAL A 103 -6.18 -1.57 -0.14
CA VAL A 103 -5.71 -1.41 1.24
C VAL A 103 -4.67 -0.30 1.32
N GLN A 104 -3.77 -0.22 0.32
CA GLN A 104 -2.80 0.86 0.21
C GLN A 104 -3.50 2.23 0.10
N TYR A 105 -4.52 2.35 -0.75
CA TYR A 105 -5.29 3.58 -0.91
C TYR A 105 -5.96 4.03 0.40
N VAL A 106 -6.61 3.13 1.14
CA VAL A 106 -7.29 3.51 2.39
C VAL A 106 -6.29 3.89 3.50
N MET A 107 -5.13 3.23 3.55
CA MET A 107 -4.05 3.62 4.46
C MET A 107 -3.47 4.99 4.10
N LEU A 108 -3.27 5.27 2.80
CA LEU A 108 -2.78 6.56 2.33
C LEU A 108 -3.74 7.71 2.60
N LYS A 109 -5.06 7.49 2.56
CA LYS A 109 -6.02 8.49 3.03
C LYS A 109 -5.78 8.87 4.48
N ASP A 110 -5.56 7.88 5.34
CA ASP A 110 -5.33 8.14 6.77
C ASP A 110 -3.97 8.84 6.99
N ILE A 111 -2.93 8.45 6.23
CA ILE A 111 -1.61 9.10 6.24
C ILE A 111 -1.73 10.57 5.84
N LEU A 112 -2.31 10.86 4.67
CA LEU A 112 -2.38 12.23 4.12
C LEU A 112 -3.36 13.13 4.88
N LYS A 113 -4.29 12.54 5.63
CA LYS A 113 -5.17 13.27 6.55
C LYS A 113 -4.44 13.76 7.80
N HIS A 114 -3.50 12.98 8.33
CA HIS A 114 -2.86 13.25 9.62
C HIS A 114 -1.40 13.73 9.50
N LYS A 115 -0.76 13.48 8.36
CA LYS A 115 0.62 13.82 8.06
C LYS A 115 0.67 14.62 6.75
N LYS A 116 1.84 15.19 6.46
CA LYS A 116 2.08 15.98 5.24
C LYS A 116 3.39 15.58 4.55
N PRO A 117 3.48 14.34 4.01
CA PRO A 117 4.64 13.93 3.25
C PRO A 117 4.82 14.85 2.05
N LYS A 118 6.05 15.32 1.84
CA LYS A 118 6.48 16.05 0.65
C LYS A 118 6.68 15.09 -0.52
N ILE A 119 7.20 13.89 -0.22
CA ILE A 119 7.45 12.83 -1.21
C ILE A 119 6.79 11.54 -0.74
N LEU A 120 6.10 10.88 -1.67
CA LEU A 120 5.46 9.58 -1.50
C LEU A 120 6.03 8.60 -2.52
N PHE A 121 6.76 7.60 -2.03
CA PHE A 121 7.19 6.46 -2.81
C PHE A 121 6.10 5.40 -2.82
N ILE A 122 5.67 4.99 -4.01
CA ILE A 122 4.71 3.92 -4.23
C ILE A 122 5.46 2.72 -4.82
N GLU A 123 5.45 1.60 -4.10
CA GLU A 123 5.99 0.33 -4.61
C GLU A 123 5.25 -0.06 -5.89
N ILE A 124 5.99 -0.51 -6.90
CA ILE A 124 5.44 -1.23 -8.05
C ILE A 124 6.19 -2.55 -8.23
N ALA A 125 5.46 -3.59 -8.62
CA ALA A 125 6.00 -4.92 -8.87
C ALA A 125 6.03 -5.21 -10.38
N GLU A 126 6.57 -6.36 -10.77
CA GLU A 126 6.56 -6.84 -12.16
C GLU A 126 5.15 -6.84 -12.76
N ASP A 127 4.20 -7.36 -11.98
CA ASP A 127 2.78 -7.41 -12.31
C ASP A 127 1.95 -7.10 -11.06
N GLU A 128 0.92 -6.30 -11.25
CA GLU A 128 0.11 -5.76 -10.15
C GLU A 128 -0.88 -6.77 -9.56
N PRO A 129 -1.27 -6.63 -8.28
CA PRO A 129 -2.34 -7.42 -7.69
C PRO A 129 -3.65 -7.17 -8.43
N ARG A 130 -4.32 -8.27 -8.79
CA ARG A 130 -5.52 -8.26 -9.65
C ARG A 130 -6.83 -8.30 -8.87
N LYS A 131 -6.75 -8.33 -7.54
CA LYS A 131 -7.88 -8.55 -6.64
C LYS A 131 -7.71 -7.71 -5.38
N SER A 132 -8.84 -7.40 -4.76
CA SER A 132 -8.93 -6.71 -3.46
C SER A 132 -8.17 -7.43 -2.35
N HIS A 133 -7.47 -6.66 -1.53
CA HIS A 133 -6.78 -7.19 -0.37
C HIS A 133 -7.77 -7.78 0.65
N GLN A 134 -7.39 -8.84 1.38
CA GLN A 134 -8.31 -9.45 2.35
C GLN A 134 -8.62 -8.52 3.53
N VAL A 135 -7.69 -7.62 3.86
CA VAL A 135 -7.83 -6.65 4.96
C VAL A 135 -8.57 -5.38 4.56
N PHE A 136 -8.64 -5.06 3.27
CA PHE A 136 -9.31 -3.85 2.77
C PHE A 136 -10.68 -3.59 3.41
N PRO A 137 -11.63 -4.55 3.47
CA PRO A 137 -12.97 -4.27 3.97
C PRO A 137 -13.03 -3.91 5.47
N PHE A 138 -12.00 -4.24 6.24
CA PHE A 138 -11.93 -3.89 7.66
C PHE A 138 -11.43 -2.47 7.90
N LEU A 139 -10.64 -1.92 6.97
CA LEU A 139 -10.06 -0.56 7.07
C LEU A 139 -10.83 0.50 6.25
N ALA A 140 -11.61 0.02 5.28
CA ALA A 140 -12.35 0.83 4.32
C ALA A 140 -13.55 1.56 4.92
N GLU A 141 -13.69 2.84 4.56
CA GLU A 141 -14.91 3.60 4.80
C GLU A 141 -16.04 3.08 3.90
N SER A 142 -17.28 3.46 4.21
CA SER A 142 -18.44 2.96 3.44
C SER A 142 -18.35 3.35 1.97
N ASN A 143 -17.90 4.58 1.69
CA ASN A 143 -17.69 5.05 0.31
C ASN A 143 -16.57 4.30 -0.42
N ASP A 144 -15.53 3.84 0.29
CA ASP A 144 -14.48 3.02 -0.32
C ASP A 144 -15.02 1.64 -0.70
N LEU A 145 -15.81 1.03 0.19
CA LEU A 145 -16.41 -0.27 -0.04
C LEU A 145 -17.35 -0.26 -1.24
N PHE A 146 -18.30 0.68 -1.29
CA PHE A 146 -19.22 0.79 -2.43
C PHE A 146 -18.49 1.23 -3.70
N GLY A 147 -17.55 2.17 -3.57
CA GLY A 147 -16.69 2.64 -4.67
C GLY A 147 -15.64 1.64 -5.14
N SER A 148 -15.49 0.49 -4.48
CA SER A 148 -14.58 -0.59 -4.90
C SER A 148 -15.15 -1.44 -6.04
N PHE A 149 -16.35 -1.11 -6.54
CA PHE A 149 -16.93 -1.73 -7.72
C PHE A 149 -16.14 -1.34 -8.97
N VAL A 150 -15.15 -2.14 -9.29
CA VAL A 150 -14.49 -2.16 -10.61
C VAL A 150 -15.01 -3.38 -11.34
N PHE A 151 -15.31 -3.25 -12.63
CA PHE A 151 -15.74 -4.38 -13.45
C PHE A 151 -14.75 -5.55 -13.28
N PHE A 152 -15.26 -6.71 -12.84
CA PHE A 152 -14.49 -7.90 -12.44
C PHE A 152 -13.70 -7.85 -11.11
N ASN A 153 -14.04 -6.98 -10.16
CA ASN A 153 -13.59 -7.16 -8.78
C ASN A 153 -14.24 -8.41 -8.16
N GLN A 154 -13.57 -9.56 -8.29
CA GLN A 154 -14.05 -10.87 -7.82
C GLN A 154 -14.35 -10.93 -6.32
N ARG A 155 -13.85 -9.96 -5.54
CA ARG A 155 -14.02 -9.90 -4.09
C ARG A 155 -15.03 -8.84 -3.65
N TYR A 156 -15.68 -8.11 -4.56
CA TYR A 156 -16.57 -6.99 -4.22
C TYR A 156 -17.63 -7.35 -3.17
N PHE A 157 -18.46 -8.37 -3.44
CA PHE A 157 -19.51 -8.79 -2.50
C PHE A 157 -18.94 -9.33 -1.18
N LYS A 158 -17.82 -10.06 -1.23
CA LYS A 158 -17.12 -10.52 -0.02
C LYS A 158 -16.62 -9.33 0.80
N SER A 159 -16.12 -8.29 0.16
CA SER A 159 -15.68 -7.05 0.82
C SER A 159 -16.86 -6.30 1.44
N LEU A 160 -18.02 -6.22 0.77
CA LEU A 160 -19.23 -5.65 1.37
C LEU A 160 -19.69 -6.44 2.60
N TRP A 161 -19.71 -7.77 2.51
CA TRP A 161 -20.09 -8.64 3.62
C TRP A 161 -19.14 -8.50 4.82
N ASN A 162 -17.83 -8.55 4.59
CA ASN A 162 -16.83 -8.33 5.63
C ASN A 162 -16.93 -6.90 6.22
N GLY A 163 -17.23 -5.92 5.37
CA GLY A 163 -17.46 -4.53 5.77
C GLY A 163 -18.69 -4.36 6.68
N LEU A 164 -19.74 -5.15 6.45
CA LEU A 164 -20.91 -5.21 7.33
C LEU A 164 -20.56 -5.85 8.67
N ILE A 165 -19.81 -6.96 8.66
CA ILE A 165 -19.36 -7.65 9.88
C ILE A 165 -18.56 -6.70 10.79
N VAL A 166 -17.56 -5.98 10.26
CA VAL A 166 -16.74 -5.08 11.09
C VAL A 166 -17.54 -3.93 11.69
N ARG A 167 -18.53 -3.41 10.95
CA ARG A 167 -19.44 -2.36 11.44
C ARG A 167 -20.33 -2.88 12.57
N PHE A 168 -20.81 -4.09 12.43
CA PHE A 168 -21.58 -4.75 13.49
C PHE A 168 -20.72 -5.03 14.73
N GLU A 169 -19.49 -5.50 14.57
CA GLU A 169 -18.56 -5.68 15.69
C GLU A 169 -18.17 -4.36 16.36
N PHE A 170 -18.03 -3.28 15.59
CA PHE A 170 -17.81 -1.94 16.14
C PHE A 170 -19.03 -1.43 16.92
N PHE A 171 -20.24 -1.65 16.39
CA PHE A 171 -21.47 -1.33 17.11
C PHE A 171 -21.54 -2.07 18.46
N LYS A 172 -21.23 -3.38 18.47
CA LYS A 172 -21.11 -4.15 19.72
C LYS A 172 -20.03 -3.59 20.65
N PHE A 173 -18.88 -3.19 20.11
CA PHE A 173 -17.80 -2.60 20.90
C PHE A 173 -18.26 -1.34 21.64
N ILE A 174 -19.01 -0.45 20.97
CA ILE A 174 -19.61 0.75 21.58
C ILE A 174 -20.62 0.38 22.66
N VAL A 175 -21.60 -0.47 22.33
CA VAL A 175 -22.69 -0.85 23.26
C VAL A 175 -22.16 -1.57 24.50
N MET A 176 -21.11 -2.36 24.35
CA MET A 176 -20.50 -3.11 25.45
C MET A 176 -19.43 -2.30 26.22
N HIS A 177 -19.19 -1.03 25.90
CA HIS A 177 -18.18 -0.17 26.53
C HIS A 177 -16.79 -0.82 26.61
N LYS A 178 -16.37 -1.54 25.55
CA LYS A 178 -15.06 -2.16 25.50
C LYS A 178 -13.96 -1.11 25.35
N THR A 179 -12.78 -1.40 25.88
CA THR A 179 -11.60 -0.53 25.78
C THR A 179 -10.70 -0.95 24.63
N TYR A 180 -9.95 0.01 24.08
CA TYR A 180 -8.90 -0.25 23.10
C TYR A 180 -7.69 -0.92 23.74
N PHE A 181 -6.97 -1.69 22.94
CA PHE A 181 -5.63 -2.16 23.32
C PHE A 181 -4.61 -1.09 22.94
N THR A 182 -3.52 -0.98 23.69
CA THR A 182 -2.37 -0.17 23.26
C THR A 182 -1.52 -1.03 22.32
N PRO A 183 -1.05 -0.51 21.16
CA PRO A 183 -0.12 -1.26 20.32
C PRO A 183 1.17 -1.57 21.09
N ASP A 184 1.69 -2.78 20.90
CA ASP A 184 2.93 -3.23 21.56
C ASP A 184 4.18 -2.55 20.97
N ASN A 185 4.08 -2.08 19.72
CA ASN A 185 5.17 -1.40 19.01
C ASN A 185 4.83 0.08 18.81
N THR A 186 5.69 0.96 19.35
CA THR A 186 5.63 2.41 19.20
C THR A 186 6.89 3.00 18.56
N THR A 187 7.68 2.21 17.83
CA THR A 187 8.85 2.71 17.10
C THR A 187 8.45 3.72 16.02
N ASP A 188 9.37 4.64 15.70
CA ASP A 188 9.20 5.60 14.61
C ASP A 188 9.35 4.97 13.22
N PHE A 189 10.01 3.81 13.16
CA PHE A 189 10.47 3.15 11.95
C PHE A 189 9.74 1.83 11.71
N GLY A 190 9.44 1.56 10.45
CA GLY A 190 8.65 0.41 10.00
C GLY A 190 9.44 -0.69 9.31
N TYR A 191 10.76 -0.53 9.18
CA TYR A 191 11.63 -1.54 8.62
C TYR A 191 11.54 -2.88 9.37
N LEU A 192 11.43 -3.97 8.61
CA LEU A 192 11.40 -5.34 9.11
C LEU A 192 12.76 -6.00 8.92
N HIS A 193 13.55 -6.01 9.99
CA HIS A 193 14.88 -6.63 10.05
C HIS A 193 14.88 -8.12 9.71
N SER A 194 15.90 -8.56 8.97
CA SER A 194 16.13 -9.97 8.69
C SER A 194 17.55 -10.24 8.19
N ASP A 195 18.30 -11.05 8.94
CA ASP A 195 19.65 -11.52 8.62
C ASP A 195 19.67 -12.84 7.81
N GLN A 196 18.52 -13.50 7.68
CA GLN A 196 18.37 -14.72 6.91
C GLN A 196 18.86 -14.55 5.46
N LEU A 197 19.42 -15.63 4.92
CA LEU A 197 19.89 -15.72 3.53
C LEU A 197 19.05 -16.75 2.76
N ALA A 198 18.62 -16.38 1.55
CA ALA A 198 17.90 -17.27 0.65
C ALA A 198 18.79 -18.42 0.19
N SER A 199 18.23 -19.64 0.15
CA SER A 199 18.96 -20.78 -0.42
C SER A 199 19.04 -20.69 -1.94
N SER A 200 20.09 -21.25 -2.54
CA SER A 200 20.23 -21.32 -4.01
C SER A 200 19.05 -22.06 -4.66
N ASP A 201 18.52 -23.06 -3.98
CA ASP A 201 17.41 -23.88 -4.48
C ASP A 201 16.10 -23.07 -4.53
N GLU A 202 15.78 -22.29 -3.49
CA GLU A 202 14.61 -21.41 -3.47
C GLU A 202 14.67 -20.36 -4.60
N MET A 203 15.86 -19.79 -4.83
CA MET A 203 16.08 -18.79 -5.88
C MET A 203 15.90 -19.40 -7.28
N GLU A 204 16.43 -20.59 -7.52
CA GLU A 204 16.25 -21.29 -8.80
C GLU A 204 14.81 -21.78 -9.01
N ILE A 205 14.10 -22.19 -7.95
CA ILE A 205 12.66 -22.50 -8.02
C ILE A 205 11.88 -21.26 -8.45
N ASN A 206 12.15 -20.09 -7.85
CA ASN A 206 11.43 -18.86 -8.19
C ASN A 206 11.69 -18.41 -9.63
N LYS A 207 12.96 -18.47 -10.06
CA LYS A 207 13.36 -18.18 -11.45
C LYS A 207 12.65 -19.09 -12.45
N ARG A 208 12.53 -20.40 -12.16
CA ARG A 208 11.75 -21.33 -13.01
C ARG A 208 10.26 -20.98 -13.00
N ALA A 209 9.70 -20.58 -11.85
CA ALA A 209 8.30 -20.16 -11.76
C ALA A 209 8.03 -18.92 -12.63
N TRP A 210 8.92 -17.93 -12.61
CA TRP A 210 8.86 -16.74 -13.47
C TRP A 210 8.99 -17.09 -14.95
N SER A 211 9.96 -17.93 -15.32
CA SER A 211 10.11 -18.42 -16.70
C SER A 211 8.84 -19.12 -17.19
N ASN A 212 8.26 -20.00 -16.38
CA ASN A 212 6.99 -20.67 -16.71
C ASN A 212 5.82 -19.69 -16.88
N LYS A 213 5.75 -18.64 -16.04
CA LYS A 213 4.72 -17.58 -16.12
C LYS A 213 4.83 -16.78 -17.43
N PHE A 214 6.05 -16.48 -17.88
CA PHE A 214 6.27 -15.77 -19.15
C PHE A 214 6.01 -16.66 -20.37
N ASN A 215 6.34 -17.95 -20.29
CA ASN A 215 6.12 -18.91 -21.38
C ASN A 215 4.64 -19.31 -21.57
N ARG A 216 3.77 -18.99 -20.60
CA ARG A 216 2.33 -19.29 -20.64
C ARG A 216 1.49 -18.02 -20.48
N PRO A 217 1.61 -17.04 -21.39
CA PRO A 217 0.90 -15.78 -21.24
C PRO A 217 -0.62 -15.99 -21.34
N LYS A 218 -1.36 -15.39 -20.42
CA LYS A 218 -2.82 -15.28 -20.55
C LYS A 218 -3.20 -14.45 -21.80
N PRO A 219 -4.40 -14.67 -22.38
CA PRO A 219 -4.96 -13.80 -23.40
C PRO A 219 -4.97 -12.32 -22.97
N GLU A 220 -4.65 -11.42 -23.90
CA GLU A 220 -4.46 -9.99 -23.59
C GLU A 220 -5.73 -9.32 -23.07
N LEU A 221 -6.91 -9.73 -23.55
CA LEU A 221 -8.19 -9.24 -23.06
C LEU A 221 -8.37 -9.54 -21.56
N ILE A 222 -8.04 -10.77 -21.13
CA ILE A 222 -8.14 -11.19 -19.72
C ILE A 222 -7.13 -10.39 -18.88
N LYS A 223 -5.90 -10.22 -19.36
CA LYS A 223 -4.88 -9.41 -18.67
C LYS A 223 -5.34 -7.96 -18.48
N THR A 224 -5.88 -7.35 -19.55
CA THR A 224 -6.38 -5.97 -19.52
C THR A 224 -7.48 -5.82 -18.48
N ILE A 225 -8.45 -6.73 -18.48
CA ILE A 225 -9.55 -6.75 -17.50
C ILE A 225 -9.01 -6.91 -16.07
N GLU A 226 -8.15 -7.89 -15.82
CA GLU A 226 -7.58 -8.14 -14.48
C GLU A 226 -6.76 -6.95 -13.96
N ARG A 227 -6.08 -6.21 -14.86
CA ARG A 227 -5.27 -5.04 -14.53
C ARG A 227 -6.08 -3.76 -14.31
N ASN A 228 -7.32 -3.69 -14.77
CA ASN A 228 -8.16 -2.52 -14.53
C ASN A 228 -8.35 -2.23 -13.04
N TYR A 229 -8.38 -3.29 -12.22
CA TYR A 229 -8.49 -3.18 -10.78
C TYR A 229 -7.33 -2.39 -10.16
N SER A 230 -6.08 -2.78 -10.43
CA SER A 230 -4.91 -2.07 -9.88
C SER A 230 -4.74 -0.69 -10.47
N LYS A 231 -4.96 -0.53 -11.80
CA LYS A 231 -4.92 0.77 -12.48
C LYS A 231 -5.94 1.75 -11.90
N HIS A 232 -7.14 1.29 -11.55
CA HIS A 232 -8.15 2.11 -10.91
C HIS A 232 -7.64 2.70 -9.58
N TYR A 233 -7.10 1.88 -8.69
CA TYR A 233 -6.62 2.36 -7.39
C TYR A 233 -5.32 3.16 -7.49
N LEU A 234 -4.42 2.85 -8.42
CA LEU A 234 -3.22 3.66 -8.66
C LEU A 234 -3.60 5.08 -9.09
N ARG A 235 -4.58 5.24 -9.99
CA ARG A 235 -5.12 6.58 -10.32
C ARG A 235 -5.67 7.29 -9.09
N LYS A 236 -6.43 6.59 -8.25
CA LYS A 236 -6.97 7.16 -7.00
C LYS A 236 -5.86 7.58 -6.04
N ILE A 237 -4.79 6.80 -5.91
CA ILE A 237 -3.62 7.10 -5.07
C ILE A 237 -2.90 8.35 -5.57
N VAL A 238 -2.60 8.43 -6.88
CA VAL A 238 -1.93 9.59 -7.48
C VAL A 238 -2.78 10.85 -7.32
N ASN A 239 -4.08 10.76 -7.61
CA ASN A 239 -5.00 11.89 -7.45
C ASN A 239 -5.07 12.35 -5.99
N LEU A 240 -5.14 11.42 -5.04
CA LEU A 240 -5.14 11.72 -3.62
C LEU A 240 -3.85 12.42 -3.17
N ALA A 241 -2.69 11.94 -3.62
CA ALA A 241 -1.40 12.58 -3.32
C ALA A 241 -1.33 14.00 -3.90
N SER A 242 -1.80 14.18 -5.15
CA SER A 242 -1.86 15.50 -5.79
C SER A 242 -2.77 16.48 -5.06
N GLN A 243 -3.88 16.02 -4.47
CA GLN A 243 -4.78 16.86 -3.67
C GLN A 243 -4.14 17.36 -2.36
N HIS A 244 -3.02 16.77 -1.95
CA HIS A 244 -2.29 17.09 -0.72
C HIS A 244 -0.89 17.66 -1.01
N ASP A 245 -0.66 18.15 -2.23
CA ASP A 245 0.64 18.69 -2.68
C ASP A 245 1.82 17.71 -2.43
N CYS A 246 1.53 16.41 -2.50
CA CYS A 246 2.48 15.34 -2.24
C CYS A 246 3.03 14.79 -3.55
N ARG A 247 4.35 14.87 -3.72
CA ARG A 247 5.03 14.40 -4.94
C ARG A 247 5.14 12.88 -4.95
N VAL A 248 4.55 12.25 -5.95
CA VAL A 248 4.62 10.79 -6.12
C VAL A 248 5.87 10.40 -6.90
N LEU A 249 6.52 9.32 -6.46
CA LEU A 249 7.53 8.58 -7.21
C LEU A 249 7.16 7.09 -7.18
N PHE A 250 7.22 6.42 -8.32
CA PHE A 250 7.11 4.97 -8.33
C PHE A 250 8.48 4.35 -8.13
N PHE A 251 8.55 3.30 -7.32
CA PHE A 251 9.80 2.59 -7.08
C PHE A 251 9.58 1.10 -7.36
N TYR A 252 10.27 0.63 -8.40
CA TYR A 252 10.19 -0.73 -8.88
C TYR A 252 11.16 -1.62 -8.09
N LEU A 253 10.57 -2.58 -7.38
CA LEU A 253 11.30 -3.53 -6.56
C LEU A 253 10.99 -4.95 -7.08
N PRO A 254 11.81 -5.48 -8.01
CA PRO A 254 11.55 -6.77 -8.64
C PRO A 254 11.80 -7.92 -7.66
N GLU A 255 11.07 -9.02 -7.79
CA GLU A 255 11.35 -10.32 -7.17
C GLU A 255 12.61 -10.98 -7.79
N SER A 256 13.22 -11.88 -7.03
CA SER A 256 14.40 -12.59 -7.51
C SER A 256 14.07 -13.52 -8.68
N GLY A 257 14.94 -13.55 -9.70
CA GLY A 257 14.77 -14.45 -10.84
C GLY A 257 13.66 -14.05 -11.82
N SER A 258 12.97 -12.92 -11.64
CA SER A 258 12.03 -12.40 -12.63
C SER A 258 12.74 -12.00 -13.93
N GLY A 259 13.97 -11.50 -13.84
CA GLY A 259 14.77 -11.06 -14.99
C GLY A 259 14.22 -9.83 -15.70
N LEU A 260 13.16 -9.21 -15.17
CA LEU A 260 12.56 -8.00 -15.72
C LEU A 260 13.30 -6.77 -15.21
N LYS A 261 13.88 -6.01 -16.15
CA LYS A 261 14.52 -4.71 -15.86
C LYS A 261 13.51 -3.60 -15.56
N GLU A 262 12.29 -3.76 -16.06
CA GLU A 262 11.20 -2.80 -15.94
C GLU A 262 9.88 -3.54 -15.64
N PRO A 263 8.95 -2.89 -14.93
CA PRO A 263 7.63 -3.46 -14.67
C PRO A 263 6.82 -3.58 -15.97
N LEU A 264 5.92 -4.57 -16.05
CA LEU A 264 5.17 -4.86 -17.29
C LEU A 264 4.27 -3.71 -17.78
N ASN A 265 3.98 -2.72 -16.93
CA ASN A 265 3.16 -1.56 -17.27
C ASN A 265 3.95 -0.23 -17.16
N MET A 266 5.26 -0.22 -17.44
CA MET A 266 6.14 0.95 -17.34
C MET A 266 5.49 2.26 -17.82
N LYS A 267 5.00 2.29 -19.08
CA LYS A 267 4.34 3.47 -19.67
C LYS A 267 3.15 4.01 -18.88
N PHE A 268 2.39 3.13 -18.22
CA PHE A 268 1.26 3.55 -17.40
C PHE A 268 1.75 4.28 -16.14
N TYR A 269 2.82 3.81 -15.50
CA TYR A 269 3.39 4.48 -14.32
C TYR A 269 4.02 5.82 -14.71
N GLU A 270 4.83 5.84 -15.78
CA GLU A 270 5.51 7.04 -16.27
C GLU A 270 4.53 8.15 -16.68
N SER A 271 3.31 7.81 -17.08
CA SER A 271 2.28 8.82 -17.36
C SER A 271 1.82 9.61 -16.13
N PHE A 272 2.14 9.18 -14.90
CA PHE A 272 1.80 9.88 -13.67
C PHE A 272 3.02 10.44 -12.94
N ALA A 273 4.10 9.67 -12.84
CA ALA A 273 5.27 10.03 -12.06
C ALA A 273 6.53 9.28 -12.55
N PRO A 274 7.74 9.79 -12.24
CA PRO A 274 8.98 9.07 -12.49
C PRO A 274 8.96 7.68 -11.86
N VAL A 275 9.54 6.71 -12.59
CA VAL A 275 9.77 5.35 -12.10
C VAL A 275 11.25 5.19 -11.81
N ILE A 276 11.56 4.73 -10.60
CA ILE A 276 12.92 4.46 -10.15
C ILE A 276 13.09 2.94 -10.11
N SER A 277 14.12 2.44 -10.79
CA SER A 277 14.50 1.03 -10.79
C SER A 277 15.83 0.85 -10.08
N LEU A 278 15.97 -0.25 -9.34
CA LEU A 278 17.24 -0.63 -8.73
C LEU A 278 18.27 -1.08 -9.78
N PRO A 279 19.57 -0.88 -9.50
CA PRO A 279 20.63 -1.41 -10.35
C PRO A 279 20.73 -2.94 -10.27
N ASP A 280 21.10 -3.56 -11.39
CA ASP A 280 21.32 -5.00 -11.52
C ASP A 280 22.32 -5.55 -10.49
N THR A 281 23.26 -4.73 -10.01
CA THR A 281 24.25 -5.10 -8.98
C THR A 281 23.63 -5.36 -7.60
N ILE A 282 22.48 -4.75 -7.30
CA ILE A 282 21.71 -5.01 -6.08
C ILE A 282 20.79 -6.21 -6.30
N ILE A 283 20.03 -6.20 -7.41
CA ILE A 283 19.00 -7.21 -7.69
C ILE A 283 19.62 -8.61 -7.88
N ASN A 284 20.69 -8.71 -8.67
CA ASN A 284 21.26 -10.01 -9.07
C ASN A 284 22.25 -10.58 -8.04
N ASN A 285 22.49 -9.91 -6.90
CA ASN A 285 23.39 -10.41 -5.88
C ASN A 285 22.64 -11.30 -4.88
N PRO A 286 22.87 -12.64 -4.85
CA PRO A 286 22.15 -13.55 -3.96
C PRO A 286 22.32 -13.22 -2.47
N ALA A 287 23.44 -12.59 -2.09
CA ALA A 287 23.70 -12.19 -0.70
C ALA A 287 22.76 -11.10 -0.18
N ASN A 288 21.99 -10.46 -1.05
CA ASN A 288 21.02 -9.42 -0.69
C ASN A 288 19.63 -9.96 -0.39
N TRP A 289 19.38 -11.27 -0.55
CA TRP A 289 18.04 -11.87 -0.49
C TRP A 289 17.84 -12.70 0.77
N LYS A 290 16.71 -12.49 1.45
CA LYS A 290 16.22 -13.33 2.55
C LYS A 290 15.52 -14.57 2.03
N ASP A 291 14.66 -14.34 1.05
CA ASP A 291 13.86 -15.33 0.34
C ASP A 291 13.63 -14.79 -1.09
N PRO A 292 12.93 -15.51 -1.99
CA PRO A 292 12.78 -15.04 -3.37
C PRO A 292 11.99 -13.74 -3.57
N MET A 293 11.29 -13.26 -2.54
CA MET A 293 10.42 -12.07 -2.60
C MET A 293 10.92 -10.90 -1.75
N HIS A 294 11.86 -11.12 -0.83
CA HIS A 294 12.29 -10.10 0.13
C HIS A 294 13.81 -9.99 0.22
N PHE A 295 14.29 -8.75 0.30
CA PHE A 295 15.66 -8.48 0.70
C PHE A 295 15.90 -8.83 2.17
N ASN A 296 17.15 -9.20 2.47
CA ASN A 296 17.69 -9.23 3.82
C ASN A 296 18.28 -7.85 4.18
N ASP A 297 18.90 -7.73 5.35
CA ASP A 297 19.48 -6.47 5.81
C ASP A 297 20.50 -5.88 4.83
N THR A 298 21.32 -6.73 4.21
CA THR A 298 22.34 -6.29 3.24
C THR A 298 21.68 -5.71 1.99
N GLY A 299 20.63 -6.36 1.46
CA GLY A 299 19.86 -5.87 0.32
C GLY A 299 19.10 -4.58 0.62
N ALA A 300 18.49 -4.51 1.81
CA ALA A 300 17.74 -3.34 2.25
C ALA A 300 18.64 -2.13 2.50
N GLN A 301 19.82 -2.33 3.11
CA GLN A 301 20.82 -1.28 3.29
C GLN A 301 21.27 -0.69 1.96
N LYS A 302 21.67 -1.54 1.00
CA LYS A 302 22.12 -1.10 -0.34
C LYS A 302 21.01 -0.37 -1.09
N THR A 303 19.78 -0.88 -1.01
CA THR A 303 18.60 -0.24 -1.60
C THR A 303 18.36 1.14 -1.02
N SER A 304 18.45 1.26 0.31
CA SER A 304 18.25 2.52 1.03
C SER A 304 19.32 3.56 0.66
N GLN A 305 20.60 3.16 0.64
CA GLN A 305 21.72 4.01 0.22
C GLN A 305 21.58 4.48 -1.24
N PHE A 306 21.08 3.63 -2.14
CA PHE A 306 20.82 4.00 -3.53
C PHE A 306 19.74 5.10 -3.65
N ILE A 307 18.72 5.09 -2.78
CA ILE A 307 17.59 6.02 -2.86
C ILE A 307 17.90 7.38 -2.25
N VAL A 308 18.78 7.48 -1.24
CA VAL A 308 19.15 8.74 -0.58
C VAL A 308 19.44 9.89 -1.57
N PRO A 309 20.38 9.76 -2.53
CA PRO A 309 20.68 10.86 -3.47
C PRO A 309 19.51 11.21 -4.40
N ILE A 310 18.58 10.27 -4.63
CA ILE A 310 17.35 10.53 -5.38
C ILE A 310 16.41 11.40 -4.54
N ILE A 311 16.25 11.09 -3.25
CA ILE A 311 15.43 11.89 -2.34
C ILE A 311 15.99 13.32 -2.24
N GLU A 312 17.30 13.48 -2.06
CA GLU A 312 17.95 14.80 -1.99
C GLU A 312 17.64 15.65 -3.23
N LYS A 313 17.79 15.06 -4.42
CA LYS A 313 17.47 15.71 -5.69
C LYS A 313 16.00 16.13 -5.77
N GLU A 314 15.08 15.27 -5.36
CA GLU A 314 13.65 15.56 -5.43
C GLU A 314 13.22 16.59 -4.36
N LEU A 315 13.86 16.61 -3.19
CA LEU A 315 13.68 17.66 -2.18
C LEU A 315 14.16 19.01 -2.69
N ALA A 316 15.32 19.08 -3.37
CA ALA A 316 15.85 20.33 -3.94
C ALA A 316 14.90 20.95 -4.98
N LYS A 317 14.17 20.12 -5.75
CA LYS A 317 13.12 20.57 -6.68
C LYS A 317 11.93 21.18 -5.95
N ILE A 318 11.52 20.59 -4.82
CA ILE A 318 10.36 21.06 -4.04
C ILE A 318 10.67 22.40 -3.36
N THR A 319 11.90 22.60 -2.86
CA THR A 319 12.30 23.84 -2.18
C THR A 319 12.59 25.00 -3.13
N GLY A 320 12.50 24.80 -4.46
CA GLY A 320 12.71 25.84 -5.46
C GLY A 320 14.18 26.21 -5.68
N ASN A 321 15.12 25.42 -5.17
CA ASN A 321 16.54 25.58 -5.46
C ASN A 321 16.90 25.15 -6.90
N GLU A 322 16.02 24.41 -7.58
CA GLU A 322 16.00 24.28 -9.04
C GLU A 322 14.78 25.03 -9.61
N LYS A 323 15.00 26.07 -10.41
CA LYS A 323 13.97 26.60 -11.31
C LYS A 323 13.58 25.47 -12.28
N MET A 324 12.46 24.77 -12.03
CA MET A 324 11.99 23.70 -12.90
C MET A 324 10.62 24.04 -13.51
N GLU A 325 10.65 24.43 -14.79
CA GLU A 325 9.53 24.39 -15.72
C GLU A 325 9.02 22.94 -15.82
N LEU A 326 7.86 22.65 -15.24
CA LEU A 326 7.11 21.44 -15.54
C LEU A 326 5.70 21.84 -15.93
N GLN A 327 5.50 22.00 -17.24
CA GLN A 327 4.19 22.07 -17.85
C GLN A 327 3.51 20.70 -17.72
N LEU A 328 2.63 20.56 -16.72
CA LEU A 328 1.68 19.47 -16.64
C LEU A 328 0.59 19.69 -17.70
N LYS A 329 0.79 19.13 -18.90
CA LYS A 329 -0.30 18.91 -19.85
C LYS A 329 -1.04 17.63 -19.48
N PHE A 330 -2.09 17.76 -18.69
CA PHE A 330 -3.14 16.74 -18.60
C PHE A 330 -4.39 17.29 -19.28
N SER A 331 -4.75 16.71 -20.43
CA SER A 331 -6.10 16.82 -21.00
C SER A 331 -6.87 15.59 -20.54
N PRO A 332 -8.10 15.73 -20.00
CA PRO A 332 -8.95 14.60 -19.69
C PRO A 332 -9.58 14.07 -20.99
N ASP A 333 -9.49 12.75 -21.19
CA ASP A 333 -10.41 11.99 -22.06
C ASP A 333 -11.60 11.50 -21.22
#